data_AF-A0A7C3V4B3-F1
#
_entry.id   AF-A0A7C3V4B3-F1
#
_cell.length_a   1.000
_cell.length_b   1.000
_cell.length_c   1.000
_cell.angle_alpha   90.00
_cell.angle_beta   90.00
_cell.angle_gamma   90.00
#
_symmetry.space_group_name_H-M   'P 1'
#
loop_
_entity.id
_entity.type
_entity.pdbx_description
1 polymer ?
#
loop_
_entity_poly.entity_id
_entity_poly.type
_entity_poly.pdbx_seq_one_letter_code
_entity_poly.pdbx_strand_id
1 'polypeptide(L)'
;RILEALKDRELCVCEIVPLVSGEQSNISRHIALLEKYGLVSTRREGVRVLVKASPLAYAIVEKAFEVLKKLVGEQKKRLEEIEGRL
;
A
#
# COMPACT_ATOMS: atom_id res chain seq x y z
N ARG A 1 -2.46 0.03 -3.17
CA ARG A 1 -3.53 -0.88 -3.65
C ARG A 1 -3.87 -2.01 -2.68
N ILE A 2 -3.01 -3.02 -2.40
CA ILE A 2 -3.37 -4.10 -1.44
C ILE A 2 -3.67 -3.52 -0.04
N LEU A 3 -2.77 -2.71 0.51
CA LEU A 3 -2.96 -2.07 1.82
C LEU A 3 -4.15 -1.10 1.86
N GLU A 4 -4.51 -0.51 0.72
CA GLU A 4 -5.70 0.35 0.58
C GLU A 4 -6.99 -0.47 0.54
N ALA A 5 -6.98 -1.63 -0.14
CA ALA A 5 -8.12 -2.54 -0.14
C ALA A 5 -8.42 -3.09 1.26
N LEU A 6 -7.37 -3.31 2.06
CA LEU A 6 -7.44 -3.73 3.46
C LEU A 6 -7.75 -2.59 4.43
N LYS A 7 -7.99 -1.36 3.94
CA LYS A 7 -8.29 -0.23 4.79
C LYS A 7 -9.61 -0.48 5.52
N ASP A 8 -9.58 -0.27 6.84
CA ASP A 8 -10.71 -0.36 7.77
C ASP A 8 -11.32 -1.76 7.99
N ARG A 9 -10.91 -2.80 7.24
CA ARG A 9 -11.40 -4.18 7.42
C ARG A 9 -10.43 -5.26 6.95
N GLU A 10 -10.57 -6.47 7.51
CA GLU A 10 -9.92 -7.66 6.96
C GLU A 10 -10.67 -8.19 5.72
N LEU A 11 -9.94 -8.79 4.78
CA LEU A 11 -10.50 -9.34 3.54
C LEU A 11 -9.89 -10.69 3.21
N CYS A 12 -10.66 -11.56 2.54
CA CYS A 12 -10.11 -12.76 1.90
C CYS A 12 -9.16 -12.39 0.76
N VAL A 13 -8.13 -13.20 0.52
CA VAL A 13 -7.31 -13.11 -0.71
C VAL A 13 -8.18 -13.04 -1.97
N CYS A 14 -9.23 -13.87 -2.01
CA CYS A 14 -10.21 -13.92 -3.08
C CYS A 14 -10.99 -12.61 -3.30
N GLU A 15 -11.20 -11.82 -2.25
CA GLU A 15 -11.84 -10.50 -2.31
C GLU A 15 -10.84 -9.40 -2.68
N ILE A 16 -9.56 -9.56 -2.34
CA ILE A 16 -8.50 -8.59 -2.67
C ILE A 16 -8.20 -8.59 -4.17
N VAL A 17 -8.12 -9.78 -4.78
CA VAL A 17 -7.79 -9.97 -6.21
C VAL A 17 -8.59 -9.05 -7.15
N PRO A 18 -9.94 -9.03 -7.12
CA PRO A 18 -10.71 -8.14 -7.99
C PRO A 18 -10.54 -6.65 -7.65
N LEU A 19 -10.30 -6.30 -6.38
CA LEU A 19 -10.13 -4.89 -5.95
C LEU A 19 -8.83 -4.26 -6.44
N VAL A 20 -7.79 -5.07 -6.65
CA VAL A 20 -6.48 -4.59 -7.09
C VAL A 20 -6.21 -4.87 -8.57
N SER A 21 -7.17 -5.44 -9.29
CA SER A 21 -7.07 -5.85 -10.70
C SER A 21 -5.80 -6.67 -10.98
N GLY A 22 -5.48 -7.62 -10.11
CA GLY A 22 -4.26 -8.43 -10.20
C GLY A 22 -4.54 -9.92 -10.32
N GLU A 23 -3.51 -10.70 -10.63
CA GLU A 23 -3.60 -12.17 -10.64
C GLU A 23 -3.45 -12.76 -9.23
N GLN A 24 -4.22 -13.81 -8.92
CA GLN A 24 -4.23 -14.43 -7.58
C GLN A 24 -2.84 -14.90 -7.11
N SER A 25 -2.02 -15.44 -8.02
CA SER A 25 -0.65 -15.88 -7.73
C SER A 25 0.23 -14.72 -7.26
N ASN A 26 0.14 -13.57 -7.92
CA ASN A 26 0.90 -12.36 -7.60
C ASN A 26 0.42 -11.73 -6.30
N ILE A 27 -0.90 -11.66 -6.08
CA ILE A 27 -1.47 -11.14 -4.84
C ILE A 27 -1.07 -12.01 -3.64
N SER A 28 -1.12 -13.33 -3.78
CA SER A 28 -0.69 -14.26 -2.72
C SER A 28 0.80 -14.08 -2.39
N ARG A 29 1.66 -13.93 -3.41
CA ARG A 29 3.09 -13.66 -3.21
C ARG A 29 3.34 -12.34 -2.48
N HIS A 30 2.63 -11.28 -2.86
CA HIS A 30 2.74 -9.98 -2.18
C HIS A 30 2.27 -10.05 -0.72
N ILE A 31 1.16 -10.73 -0.45
CA ILE A 31 0.67 -10.92 0.92
C ILE A 31 1.68 -11.67 1.78
N ALA A 32 2.28 -12.75 1.26
CA ALA A 32 3.32 -13.50 1.98
C ALA A 32 4.54 -12.64 2.31
N LEU A 33 4.95 -11.74 1.40
CA LEU A 33 6.03 -10.79 1.66
C LEU A 33 5.63 -9.76 2.73
N LEU A 34 4.44 -9.19 2.63
CA LEU A 34 3.94 -8.23 3.62
C LEU A 34 3.83 -8.87 5.00
N GLU A 35 3.40 -10.13 5.08
CA GLU A 35 3.30 -10.89 6.34
C GLU A 35 4.67 -11.15 6.94
N LYS A 36 5.64 -11.57 6.11
CA LYS A 36 7.04 -11.76 6.53
C LYS A 36 7.64 -10.51 7.19
N TYR A 37 7.25 -9.32 6.76
CA TYR A 37 7.71 -8.05 7.34
C TYR A 37 6.76 -7.47 8.40
N GLY A 38 5.75 -8.21 8.85
CA GLY A 38 4.81 -7.78 9.89
C GLY A 38 3.87 -6.63 9.46
N LEU A 39 3.73 -6.40 8.16
CA LEU A 39 2.88 -5.35 7.60
C LEU A 39 1.43 -5.81 7.45
N VAL A 40 1.21 -7.13 7.39
CA VAL A 40 -0.12 -7.74 7.45
C VAL A 40 -0.07 -8.97 8.35
N SER A 41 -1.23 -9.41 8.81
CA SER A 41 -1.43 -10.70 9.46
C SER A 41 -2.45 -11.51 8.68
N THR A 42 -2.23 -12.83 8.57
CA THR A 42 -3.21 -13.73 7.97
C THR A 42 -3.86 -14.64 9.02
N ARG A 43 -5.13 -14.99 8.81
CA ARG A 43 -5.83 -16.04 9.57
C ARG A 43 -6.64 -16.91 8.63
N ARG A 44 -6.74 -18.21 8.94
CA ARG A 44 -7.55 -19.15 8.16
C ARG A 44 -8.93 -19.29 8.80
N GLU A 45 -9.97 -19.19 7.97
CA GLU A 45 -11.36 -19.41 8.35
C GLU A 45 -11.96 -20.39 7.32
N GLY A 46 -11.92 -21.68 7.67
CA GLY A 46 -12.22 -22.76 6.73
C GLY A 46 -11.25 -22.76 5.55
N VAL A 47 -11.79 -22.62 4.33
CA VAL A 47 -11.00 -22.50 3.08
C VAL A 47 -10.55 -21.07 2.78
N ARG A 48 -11.03 -20.08 3.53
CA ARG A 48 -10.70 -18.67 3.30
C ARG A 48 -9.44 -18.30 4.06
N VAL A 49 -8.55 -17.56 3.40
CA VAL A 49 -7.41 -16.90 4.02
C VAL A 49 -7.76 -15.41 4.14
N LEU A 50 -8.07 -14.98 5.35
CA LEU A 50 -8.35 -13.59 5.68
C LEU A 50 -7.04 -12.87 5.97
N VAL A 51 -6.95 -11.63 5.50
CA VAL A 51 -5.76 -10.78 5.58
C VAL A 51 -6.18 -9.48 6.25
N LYS A 52 -5.38 -9.02 7.21
CA LYS A 52 -5.59 -7.76 7.91
C LYS A 52 -4.31 -6.93 7.87
N ALA A 53 -4.42 -5.65 7.57
CA ALA A 53 -3.27 -4.74 7.62
C ALA A 53 -2.89 -4.41 9.06
N SER A 54 -1.58 -4.35 9.30
CA SER A 54 -1.00 -3.86 10.56
C SER A 54 -1.05 -2.32 10.59
N PRO A 55 -1.27 -1.69 11.76
CA PRO A 55 -1.13 -0.24 11.92
C PRO A 55 0.22 0.30 11.42
N LEU A 56 1.29 -0.51 11.55
CA LEU A 56 2.63 -0.15 11.06
C LEU A 56 2.66 0.06 9.54
N ALA A 57 1.87 -0.71 8.78
CA ALA A 57 1.82 -0.58 7.32
C ALA A 57 1.30 0.81 6.91
N TYR A 58 0.31 1.33 7.63
CA TYR A 58 -0.23 2.66 7.38
C TYR A 58 0.77 3.76 7.74
N ALA A 59 1.42 3.65 8.90
CA ALA A 59 2.43 4.62 9.32
C ALA A 59 3.59 4.74 8.30
N ILE A 60 4.04 3.61 7.73
CA ILE A 60 5.08 3.61 6.69
C ILE A 60 4.59 4.29 5.41
N VAL A 61 3.38 3.96 4.96
CA VAL A 61 2.79 4.55 3.74
C VAL A 61 2.60 6.05 3.92
N GLU A 62 2.05 6.50 5.04
CA GLU A 62 1.89 7.92 5.37
C GLU A 62 3.24 8.63 5.36
N LYS A 63 4.26 8.04 6.00
CA LYS A 63 5.59 8.64 6.03
C LYS A 63 6.22 8.76 4.64
N ALA A 64 6.05 7.74 3.81
CA ALA A 64 6.49 7.77 2.42
C ALA A 64 5.79 8.89 1.63
N PHE A 65 4.47 9.04 1.81
CA PHE A 65 3.70 10.13 1.18
C PHE A 65 4.17 11.51 1.62
N GLU A 66 4.46 11.72 2.91
CA GLU A 66 5.01 12.99 3.41
C GLU A 66 6.32 13.37 2.71
N VAL A 67 7.24 12.40 2.56
CA VAL A 67 8.53 12.62 1.90
C VAL A 67 8.33 12.95 0.42
N LEU A 68 7.50 12.18 -0.29
CA LEU A 68 7.20 12.43 -1.69
C LEU A 68 6.57 13.81 -1.91
N LYS A 69 5.65 14.23 -1.04
CA LYS A 69 5.00 15.54 -1.13
C LYS A 69 6.00 16.69 -0.99
N LYS A 70 6.99 16.55 -0.09
CA LYS A 70 8.07 17.54 0.06
C LYS A 70 8.92 17.64 -1.21
N LEU A 71 9.36 16.50 -1.74
CA LEU A 71 10.18 16.45 -2.96
C LEU A 71 9.48 17.09 -4.16
N VAL A 72 8.20 16.77 -4.38
CA VAL A 72 7.40 17.37 -5.47
C VAL A 72 7.25 18.88 -5.26
N GLY A 73 7.00 19.33 -4.02
CA GLY A 73 6.91 20.75 -3.71
C GLY A 73 8.21 21.52 -3.96
N GLU A 74 9.35 20.92 -3.64
CA GLU A 74 10.68 21.50 -3.91
C GLU A 74 11.03 21.53 -5.40
N GLN A 75 10.63 20.51 -6.17
CA GLN A 75 10.81 20.51 -7.62
C GLN A 75 9.95 21.60 -8.28
N LYS A 76 8.71 21.78 -7.82
CA LYS A 76 7.80 22.82 -8.33
C LYS A 76 8.37 24.23 -8.09
N LYS A 77 8.85 24.52 -6.87
CA LYS A 77 9.49 25.81 -6.55
C LYS A 77 10.70 26.09 -7.46
N ARG A 78 11.55 25.08 -7.66
CA ARG A 78 12.71 25.20 -8.57
C ARG A 78 12.30 25.49 -10.01
N LEU A 79 11.21 24.89 -10.49
CA LEU A 79 10.68 25.16 -11.83
C LEU A 79 10.17 26.61 -11.95
N GLU A 80 9.40 27.09 -10.97
CA GLU A 80 8.91 28.47 -10.91
C GLU A 80 10.06 29.49 -10.87
N GLU A 81 11.15 29.18 -10.16
CA GLU A 81 12.36 30.02 -10.10
C GLU A 81 13.12 30.08 -11.44
N ILE A 82 13.11 29.00 -12.23
CA ILE A 82 13.73 28.96 -13.56
C ILE A 82 12.87 29.73 -14.57
N GLU A 83 11.56 29.52 -14.55
CA GLU A 83 10.61 30.20 -15.44
C GLU A 83 10.56 31.70 -15.17
N GLY A 84 10.64 32.13 -13.91
CA GLY A 84 10.66 33.56 -13.55
C GLY A 84 11.98 34.29 -13.89
N ARG A 85 12.99 33.59 -14.39
CA ARG A 85 14.28 34.16 -14.83
C ARG A 85 14.41 34.29 -16.35
N LEU A 86 13.43 33.77 -17.11
CA LEU A 86 13.27 33.95 -18.56
C LEU A 86 12.37 35.15 -18.86
#